data_AF-A0A4Q2FJB1-F1
#
_entry.id   AF-A0A4Q2FJB1-F1
#
_cell.length_a   1.000
_cell.length_b   1.000
_cell.length_c   1.000
_cell.angle_alpha   90.00
_cell.angle_beta   90.00
_cell.angle_gamma   90.00
#
_symmetry.space_group_name_H-M   'P 1'
#
loop_
_entity.id
_entity.type
_entity.pdbx_description
1 polymer ?
#
loop_
_entity_poly.entity_id
_entity_poly.type
_entity_poly.pdbx_seq_one_letter_code
_entity_poly.pdbx_strand_id
1 'polypeptide(L)'
;IDQIVIVSAILPELSLNIIDRYLVASEALDVEPLIVLNKIDLLDEDALAFVNEQMDIYRKIGYPVLMVSSRTQDGLKPLEEALTGRISIFAGQSGVGKSSLLNALLGLGDDLILTNDVSDNSGLGQHTTTAARLYHF
;
A
#
# COMPACT_ATOMS: atom_id res chain seq x y z
N ILE A 1 -15.82 4.75 5.14
CA ILE A 1 -14.44 4.26 4.99
C ILE A 1 -14.41 3.03 5.84
N ASP A 2 -14.22 1.88 5.21
CA ASP A 2 -14.42 0.58 5.86
C ASP A 2 -13.09 -0.14 6.06
N GLN A 3 -12.05 0.30 5.35
CA GLN A 3 -10.73 -0.34 5.36
C GLN A 3 -9.61 0.68 5.12
N ILE A 4 -8.46 0.46 5.76
CA ILE A 4 -7.20 1.16 5.46
C ILE A 4 -6.22 0.14 4.86
N VAL A 5 -5.81 0.38 3.63
CA VAL A 5 -4.80 -0.41 2.91
C VAL A 5 -3.44 0.26 3.14
N ILE A 6 -2.63 -0.36 3.99
CA ILE A 6 -1.30 0.12 4.36
C ILE A 6 -0.31 -0.42 3.33
N VAL A 7 0.05 0.42 2.35
CA VAL A 7 0.99 0.07 1.28
C VAL A 7 2.41 0.37 1.70
N SER A 8 3.27 -0.63 1.64
CA SER A 8 4.72 -0.53 1.86
C SER A 8 5.47 -1.23 0.73
N ALA A 9 6.75 -0.96 0.61
CA ALA A 9 7.63 -1.60 -0.37
C ALA A 9 9.06 -1.62 0.17
N ILE A 10 9.90 -2.51 -0.36
CA ILE A 10 11.33 -2.54 0.02
C ILE A 10 12.08 -1.29 -0.46
N LEU A 11 11.65 -0.71 -1.60
CA LEU A 11 12.20 0.51 -2.16
C LEU A 11 11.13 1.63 -2.17
N PRO A 12 11.42 2.82 -1.60
CA PRO A 12 12.76 3.27 -1.17
C PRO A 12 13.24 2.72 0.18
N GLU A 13 12.34 2.35 1.09
CA GLU A 13 12.66 1.74 2.39
C GLU A 13 11.43 1.02 2.95
N LEU A 14 11.60 -0.19 3.51
CA LEU A 14 10.56 -0.85 4.31
C LEU A 14 10.62 -0.36 5.76
N SER A 15 9.73 0.57 6.13
CA SER A 15 9.64 1.08 7.50
C SER A 15 8.52 0.40 8.30
N LEU A 16 8.90 -0.52 9.21
CA LEU A 16 7.94 -1.18 10.11
C LEU A 16 7.24 -0.18 11.04
N ASN A 17 7.94 0.87 11.48
CA ASN A 17 7.35 1.90 12.33
C ASN A 17 6.15 2.60 11.67
N ILE A 18 6.17 2.76 10.34
CA ILE A 18 5.06 3.37 9.62
C ILE A 18 3.87 2.42 9.57
N ILE A 19 4.09 1.12 9.38
CA ILE A 19 3.04 0.10 9.47
C ILE A 19 2.39 0.16 10.85
N ASP A 20 3.20 0.10 11.92
CA ASP A 20 2.72 0.16 13.31
C ASP A 20 1.86 1.39 13.58
N ARG A 21 2.29 2.56 13.10
CA ARG A 21 1.53 3.81 13.27
C ARG A 21 0.18 3.79 12.57
N TYR A 22 0.11 3.21 11.37
CA TYR A 22 -1.17 3.06 10.67
C TYR A 22 -2.06 1.99 11.32
N LEU A 23 -1.49 0.92 11.86
CA LEU A 23 -2.26 -0.06 12.64
C LEU A 23 -2.89 0.59 13.86
N VAL A 24 -2.11 1.34 14.66
CA VAL A 24 -2.63 2.10 15.80
C VAL A 24 -3.74 3.07 15.37
N ALA A 25 -3.57 3.78 14.26
CA ALA A 25 -4.60 4.69 13.75
C ALA A 25 -5.86 3.94 13.27
N SER A 26 -5.71 2.78 12.65
CA SER A 26 -6.81 1.97 12.15
C SER A 26 -7.66 1.43 13.30
N GLU A 27 -7.00 0.88 14.32
CA GLU A 27 -7.63 0.42 15.57
C GLU A 27 -8.34 1.56 16.31
N ALA A 28 -7.71 2.74 16.41
CA ALA A 28 -8.32 3.90 17.06
C ALA A 28 -9.57 4.44 16.33
N LEU A 29 -9.70 4.14 15.03
CA LEU A 29 -10.82 4.55 14.19
C LEU A 29 -11.85 3.43 13.97
N ASP A 30 -11.62 2.23 14.53
CA ASP A 30 -12.43 1.04 14.30
C ASP A 30 -12.56 0.69 12.79
N VAL A 31 -11.45 0.82 12.06
CA VAL A 31 -11.34 0.54 10.63
C VAL A 31 -10.41 -0.64 10.40
N GLU A 32 -10.80 -1.60 9.58
CA GLU A 32 -10.02 -2.82 9.35
C GLU A 32 -8.74 -2.50 8.55
N PRO A 33 -7.54 -2.81 9.07
CA PRO A 33 -6.31 -2.61 8.31
C PRO A 33 -6.00 -3.80 7.40
N LEU A 34 -5.47 -3.52 6.21
CA LEU A 34 -4.90 -4.50 5.29
C LEU A 34 -3.47 -4.08 4.95
N ILE A 35 -2.48 -4.92 5.29
CA ILE A 35 -1.09 -4.64 4.94
C ILE A 35 -0.82 -5.16 3.54
N VAL A 36 -0.28 -4.30 2.67
CA VAL A 36 0.10 -4.64 1.30
C VAL A 36 1.56 -4.31 1.09
N LEU A 37 2.37 -5.34 0.86
CA LEU A 37 3.75 -5.14 0.43
C LEU A 37 3.81 -5.21 -1.10
N ASN A 38 4.09 -4.07 -1.73
CA ASN A 38 4.22 -3.93 -3.16
C ASN A 38 5.67 -4.10 -3.63
N LYS A 39 5.84 -4.19 -4.96
CA LYS A 39 7.12 -4.29 -5.67
C LYS A 39 7.92 -5.55 -5.34
N ILE A 40 7.24 -6.66 -5.08
CA ILE A 40 7.91 -7.93 -4.81
C ILE A 40 8.74 -8.44 -5.99
N ASP A 41 8.48 -7.93 -7.20
CA ASP A 41 9.27 -8.20 -8.41
C ASP A 41 10.72 -7.67 -8.34
N LEU A 42 11.03 -6.83 -7.35
CA LEU A 42 12.38 -6.31 -7.12
C LEU A 42 13.17 -7.12 -6.08
N LEU A 43 12.57 -8.15 -5.48
CA LEU A 43 13.18 -8.96 -4.44
C LEU A 43 13.82 -10.20 -5.06
N ASP A 44 15.05 -10.50 -4.66
CA ASP A 44 15.62 -11.83 -4.83
C ASP A 44 15.09 -12.80 -3.75
N GLU A 45 15.47 -14.07 -3.83
CA GLU A 45 14.98 -15.11 -2.93
C GLU A 45 15.31 -14.80 -1.45
N ASP A 46 16.51 -14.30 -1.17
CA ASP A 46 16.96 -13.95 0.18
C ASP A 46 16.19 -12.75 0.74
N ALA A 47 16.02 -11.69 -0.05
CA ALA A 47 15.25 -10.52 0.34
C ALA A 47 13.76 -10.85 0.51
N LEU A 48 13.20 -11.71 -0.34
CA LEU A 48 11.82 -12.18 -0.21
C LEU A 48 11.62 -12.99 1.07
N ALA A 49 12.56 -13.88 1.41
CA ALA A 49 12.52 -14.64 2.66
C ALA A 49 12.58 -13.71 3.88
N PHE A 50 13.52 -12.76 3.88
CA PHE A 50 13.65 -11.75 4.94
C PHE A 50 12.36 -10.94 5.12
N VAL A 51 11.79 -10.42 4.04
CA VAL A 51 10.57 -9.62 4.15
C VAL A 51 9.38 -10.46 4.61
N ASN A 52 9.28 -11.72 4.17
CA ASN A 52 8.23 -12.61 4.67
C ASN A 52 8.33 -12.86 6.17
N GLU A 53 9.54 -13.03 6.71
CA GLU A 53 9.76 -13.16 8.16
C GLU A 53 9.27 -11.93 8.92
N GLN A 54 9.59 -10.73 8.41
CA GLN A 54 9.11 -9.48 9.01
C GLN A 54 7.59 -9.36 8.93
N MET A 55 6.99 -9.79 7.82
CA MET A 55 5.53 -9.75 7.63
C MET A 55 4.79 -10.79 8.49
N ASP A 56 5.44 -11.91 8.83
CA ASP A 56 4.85 -12.94 9.69
C ASP A 56 4.58 -12.44 11.11
N ILE A 57 5.29 -11.41 11.57
CA ILE A 57 4.98 -10.74 12.84
C ILE A 57 3.55 -10.22 12.83
N TYR A 58 3.14 -9.55 11.75
CA TYR A 58 1.79 -9.00 11.59
C TYR A 58 0.73 -10.09 11.37
N ARG A 59 1.06 -11.13 10.59
CA ARG A 59 0.17 -12.28 10.40
C ARG A 59 -0.13 -12.98 11.72
N LYS A 60 0.88 -13.18 12.58
CA LYS A 60 0.74 -13.84 13.88
C LYS A 60 -0.15 -13.08 14.86
N ILE A 61 -0.21 -11.75 14.74
CA ILE A 61 -1.10 -10.92 15.56
C ILE A 61 -2.47 -10.68 14.90
N GLY A 62 -2.75 -11.36 13.77
CA GLY A 62 -4.08 -11.44 13.17
C GLY A 62 -4.33 -10.48 12.00
N TYR A 63 -3.37 -9.65 11.61
CA TYR A 63 -3.57 -8.73 10.49
C TYR A 63 -3.38 -9.44 9.14
N PRO A 64 -4.26 -9.18 8.16
CA PRO A 64 -4.08 -9.70 6.81
C PRO A 64 -2.90 -9.00 6.12
N VAL A 65 -2.06 -9.81 5.46
CA VAL A 65 -0.91 -9.33 4.69
C VAL A 65 -0.93 -9.90 3.29
N LEU A 66 -0.90 -9.03 2.29
CA LEU A 66 -0.77 -9.41 0.88
C LEU A 66 0.56 -8.94 0.31
N MET A 67 1.21 -9.83 -0.43
CA MET A 67 2.44 -9.57 -1.17
C MET A 67 2.06 -9.41 -2.63
N VAL A 68 2.35 -8.26 -3.22
CA VAL A 68 1.87 -7.90 -4.57
C VAL A 68 2.95 -7.25 -5.43
N SER A 69 2.76 -7.32 -6.74
CA SER A 69 3.46 -6.44 -7.68
C SER A 69 2.47 -5.90 -8.69
N SER A 70 2.35 -4.57 -8.73
CA SER A 70 1.59 -3.90 -9.81
C SER A 70 2.19 -4.15 -11.19
N ARG A 71 3.49 -4.48 -11.27
CA ARG A 71 4.22 -4.68 -12.53
C ARG A 71 4.01 -6.08 -13.11
N THR A 72 4.14 -7.12 -12.29
CA THR A 72 3.93 -8.51 -12.73
C THR A 72 2.48 -8.95 -12.60
N GLN A 73 1.64 -8.15 -11.93
CA GLN A 73 0.26 -8.45 -11.53
C GLN A 73 0.13 -9.57 -10.49
N ASP A 74 1.24 -10.02 -9.91
CA ASP A 74 1.23 -11.02 -8.85
C ASP A 74 0.50 -10.47 -7.63
N GLY A 75 -0.38 -11.29 -7.06
CA GLY A 75 -1.15 -10.96 -5.85
C GLY A 75 -2.27 -9.92 -6.03
N LEU A 76 -2.47 -9.38 -7.24
CA LEU A 76 -3.52 -8.38 -7.47
C LEU A 76 -4.93 -8.94 -7.36
N LYS A 77 -5.17 -10.18 -7.79
CA LYS A 77 -6.50 -10.80 -7.68
C LYS A 77 -6.96 -10.96 -6.22
N PRO A 78 -6.16 -11.53 -5.29
CA PRO A 78 -6.50 -11.52 -3.86
C PRO A 78 -6.70 -10.11 -3.29
N LEU A 79 -5.96 -9.12 -3.78
CA LEU A 79 -6.13 -7.73 -3.37
C LEU A 79 -7.49 -7.18 -3.85
N GLU A 80 -7.87 -7.40 -5.10
CA GLU A 80 -9.17 -7.01 -5.65
C GLU A 80 -10.33 -7.63 -4.86
N GLU A 81 -10.24 -8.93 -4.56
CA GLU A 81 -11.21 -9.64 -3.73
C GLU A 81 -11.32 -9.03 -2.32
N ALA A 82 -10.20 -8.62 -1.72
CA ALA A 82 -10.17 -7.99 -0.40
C ALA A 82 -10.72 -6.55 -0.36
N LEU A 83 -10.75 -5.87 -1.50
CA LEU A 83 -11.27 -4.50 -1.65
C LEU A 83 -12.75 -4.46 -2.07
N THR A 84 -13.24 -5.54 -2.70
CA THR A 84 -14.58 -5.59 -3.27
C THR A 84 -15.66 -5.30 -2.21
N GLY A 85 -16.56 -4.37 -2.53
CA GLY A 85 -17.68 -4.00 -1.66
C GLY A 85 -17.31 -3.14 -0.45
N ARG A 86 -16.09 -2.60 -0.40
CA ARG A 86 -15.57 -1.75 0.69
C ARG A 86 -15.09 -0.40 0.16
N ILE A 87 -15.18 0.64 0.99
CA ILE A 87 -14.51 1.92 0.72
C ILE A 87 -13.15 1.92 1.40
N SER A 88 -12.10 1.70 0.61
CA SER A 88 -10.73 1.55 1.11
C SER A 88 -9.86 2.79 0.88
N ILE A 89 -9.06 3.16 1.87
CA ILE A 89 -8.04 4.22 1.74
C ILE A 89 -6.67 3.59 1.54
N PHE A 90 -5.92 4.02 0.53
CA PHE A 90 -4.53 3.61 0.33
C PHE A 90 -3.60 4.58 1.07
N ALA A 91 -2.94 4.09 2.11
CA ALA A 91 -2.02 4.84 2.96
C ALA A 91 -0.58 4.30 2.82
N GLY A 92 0.43 5.13 3.08
CA GLY A 92 1.84 4.74 2.95
C GLY A 92 2.73 5.86 2.41
N GLN A 93 4.05 5.68 2.50
CA GLN A 93 5.02 6.69 2.06
C GLN A 93 4.93 7.01 0.56
N SER A 94 5.50 8.16 0.16
CA SER A 94 5.68 8.45 -1.26
C SER A 94 6.58 7.40 -1.92
N GLY A 95 6.33 7.06 -3.18
CA GLY A 95 7.16 6.11 -3.92
C GLY A 95 6.89 4.62 -3.67
N VAL A 96 6.08 4.21 -2.68
CA VAL A 96 5.76 2.78 -2.43
C VAL A 96 4.87 2.12 -3.50
N GLY A 97 4.33 2.91 -4.45
CA GLY A 97 3.54 2.42 -5.59
C GLY A 97 2.02 2.42 -5.39
N LYS A 98 1.48 3.28 -4.52
CA LYS A 98 0.02 3.43 -4.32
C LYS A 98 -0.73 3.73 -5.61
N SER A 99 -0.28 4.73 -6.38
CA SER A 99 -0.93 5.11 -7.65
C SER A 99 -0.85 4.00 -8.69
N SER A 100 0.29 3.31 -8.79
CA SER A 100 0.47 2.18 -9.71
C SER A 100 -0.45 0.99 -9.36
N LEU A 101 -0.64 0.70 -8.07
CA LEU A 101 -1.62 -0.31 -7.64
C LEU A 101 -3.05 0.08 -8.01
N LEU A 102 -3.44 1.34 -7.78
CA LEU A 102 -4.77 1.82 -8.17
C LEU A 102 -4.97 1.73 -9.69
N ASN A 103 -4.00 2.17 -10.48
CA ASN A 103 -4.05 2.06 -11.95
C ASN A 103 -4.23 0.60 -12.42
N ALA A 104 -3.50 -0.34 -11.80
CA ALA A 104 -3.61 -1.76 -12.10
C ALA A 104 -4.99 -2.34 -11.72
N LEU A 105 -5.50 -2.01 -10.54
CA LEU A 105 -6.81 -2.48 -10.04
C LEU A 105 -7.98 -1.92 -10.85
N LEU A 106 -7.90 -0.66 -11.29
CA LEU A 106 -8.96 -0.03 -12.09
C LEU A 106 -8.92 -0.49 -13.57
N GLY A 107 -7.93 -1.30 -13.97
CA GLY A 107 -7.73 -1.68 -15.38
C GLY A 107 -7.40 -0.50 -16.29
N LEU A 108 -6.88 0.60 -15.72
CA LEU A 108 -6.72 1.89 -16.41
C LEU A 108 -5.34 2.07 -17.07
N GLY A 109 -4.45 1.09 -16.98
CA GLY A 109 -3.05 1.22 -17.44
C GLY A 109 -2.26 2.26 -16.65
N ASP A 110 -0.99 2.46 -16.97
CA ASP A 110 -0.08 3.32 -16.18
C ASP A 110 -0.37 4.84 -16.26
N ASP A 111 -1.31 5.29 -17.10
CA ASP A 111 -1.35 6.68 -17.60
C ASP A 111 -2.47 7.59 -17.03
N LEU A 112 -3.37 7.12 -16.16
CA LEU A 112 -4.55 7.91 -15.75
C LEU A 112 -4.46 8.55 -14.36
N ILE A 113 -4.09 7.79 -13.32
CA ILE A 113 -3.66 8.41 -12.06
C ILE A 113 -2.21 8.79 -12.29
N LEU A 114 -1.99 10.05 -12.70
CA LEU A 114 -0.64 10.60 -12.88
C LEU A 114 0.21 10.19 -11.67
N THR A 115 1.14 9.25 -11.92
CA THR A 115 2.34 9.07 -11.13
C THR A 115 3.20 10.30 -11.40
N ASN A 116 2.72 11.49 -11.05
CA ASN A 116 3.62 12.61 -10.93
C ASN A 116 4.60 12.14 -9.86
N ASP A 117 5.78 11.76 -10.35
CA ASP A 117 6.94 11.44 -9.57
C ASP A 117 6.98 12.39 -8.39
N VAL A 118 7.30 11.79 -7.23
CA VAL A 118 7.71 12.46 -6.00
C VAL A 118 7.85 13.95 -6.26
N SER A 119 6.86 14.75 -5.85
CA SER A 119 7.04 16.19 -5.91
C SER A 119 8.31 16.46 -5.11
N ASP A 120 9.38 16.81 -5.83
CA ASP A 120 10.68 17.30 -5.36
C ASP A 120 10.50 18.63 -4.63
N ASN A 121 9.55 18.69 -3.71
CA ASN A 121 9.15 19.91 -3.06
C ASN A 121 8.49 19.60 -1.71
N SER A 122 9.30 19.53 -0.68
CA SER A 122 9.42 20.66 0.26
C SER A 122 9.95 20.16 1.60
N GLY A 123 11.20 20.47 1.86
CA GLY A 123 11.81 20.36 3.20
C GLY A 123 11.28 21.37 4.20
N LEU A 124 10.10 21.97 4.02
CA LEU A 124 9.57 23.02 4.90
C LEU A 124 8.05 22.93 4.94
N GLY A 125 7.50 22.91 6.15
CA GLY A 125 6.08 22.73 6.42
C GLY A 125 5.18 23.65 5.59
N GLN A 126 4.26 23.06 4.87
CA GLN A 126 3.07 23.73 4.38
C GLN A 126 1.94 22.71 4.32
N HIS A 127 0.92 22.93 5.15
CA HIS A 127 -0.34 22.20 5.09
C HIS A 127 -0.96 22.41 3.70
N THR A 128 -0.75 21.46 2.79
CA THR A 128 -1.40 21.46 1.48
C THR A 128 -2.23 20.20 1.37
N THR A 129 -3.55 20.36 1.54
CA THR A 129 -4.57 19.33 1.43
C THR A 129 -4.47 18.62 0.07
N THR A 130 -3.78 17.48 0.02
CA THR A 130 -3.83 16.57 -1.12
C THR A 130 -5.26 16.06 -1.26
N ALA A 131 -5.95 16.46 -2.33
CA ALA A 131 -7.33 16.06 -2.60
C ALA A 131 -7.44 14.53 -2.63
N ALA A 132 -8.22 13.95 -1.72
CA ALA A 132 -8.63 12.55 -1.81
C ALA A 132 -9.55 12.39 -3.04
N ARG A 133 -9.26 11.40 -3.88
CA ARG A 133 -10.12 11.03 -5.02
C ARG A 133 -10.71 9.65 -4.76
N LEU A 134 -12.03 9.54 -4.91
CA LEU A 134 -12.75 8.27 -4.81
C LEU A 134 -12.92 7.68 -6.21
N TYR A 135 -12.54 6.41 -6.35
CA TYR A 135 -12.71 5.63 -7.57
C TYR A 135 -13.63 4.44 -7.30
N HIS A 136 -14.30 3.96 -8.33
CA HIS A 136 -15.13 2.76 -8.28
C HIS A 136 -14.59 1.76 -9.31
N PHE A 137 -14.46 0.50 -8.90
CA PHE A 137 -14.18 -0.63 -9.77
C PHE A 137 -15.06 -1.82 -9.38
#